data_AF-A0A6G6Y3N8-F1
#
_entry.id   AF-A0A6G6Y3N8-F1
#
_cell.length_a   1.000
_cell.length_b   1.000
_cell.length_c   1.000
_cell.angle_alpha   90.00
_cell.angle_beta   90.00
_cell.angle_gamma   90.00
#
_symmetry.space_group_name_H-M   'P 1'
#
loop_
_entity.id
_entity.type
_entity.pdbx_description
1 polymer ?
#
loop_
_entity_poly.entity_id
_entity_poly.type
_entity_poly.pdbx_seq_one_letter_code
_entity_poly.pdbx_strand_id
1 'polypeptide(L)'
;MKETHWEPFRPASVDSIPAEFAAKLDAFSASVSARSHIIWGEHCSECSFPVCQTTCAFYTPRADLVCRRFEQGIEEGKTPGGSAFRRIRFRKWGKLEGTGPAAVFSPRAGDRFERGDRVVGGLLRRLPIPFRSLRHWMRRWNKLKAMMLARPGGHVARHFVVEAWSLKPERVPMTITFLERDGGGMYQHAFEVGPEYSHIAVDVRDIARTVDLAEPYLVQIEPVGEAEGRDIVFGTIDFVDGLGSPGDLAAPQQAPAGYAKVIVWDLDNSLWEGTLAEDGVEGLRLRPGIRDVIVALDKRGILHSIASKNDPEPALAALEHFGLRDYFLYPQISWNPKSDAVAAIAAGLDLGVDSFIFVDDQPFERGEVAQAHPALTTLTEIEALDLLDHPMCAVPATAESARRRALYQAEAERGAVLQRSGGQYHDFLRSCGIVLTIEALGPDNAERVYELSQRTNQLNFRGTRYSRDDVAALAEGKKGMCGMVLHCSDRFGDYGIIGFAAFDPENACLHDFFMSCRVQRKYVEHAFFDRLKAIVRGGGRDRLTVLHRPTERNGAVTRMLDDLGFARIDGAADSVEGQCFAVSSSTPIGEAELVSVKLESHLEERWRRAGSLSAQETS
;
A
#
# COMPACT_ATOMS: atom_id res chain seq x y z
N MET A 1 -3.76 31.12 18.36
CA MET A 1 -2.47 31.21 17.64
C MET A 1 -2.33 32.58 17.00
N LYS A 2 -1.13 33.18 17.04
CA LYS A 2 -0.83 34.46 16.36
C LYS A 2 -0.23 34.12 15.00
N GLU A 3 -0.98 34.40 13.94
CA GLU A 3 -0.62 34.26 12.52
C GLU A 3 0.86 34.66 12.27
N THR A 4 1.63 33.73 11.72
CA THR A 4 3.10 33.73 11.61
C THR A 4 3.63 34.40 10.34
N HIS A 5 3.01 35.48 9.87
CA HIS A 5 3.41 36.13 8.60
C HIS A 5 4.37 37.32 8.83
N TRP A 6 5.57 37.06 9.37
CA TRP A 6 6.51 38.14 9.73
C TRP A 6 7.78 38.22 8.88
N GLU A 7 8.37 37.12 8.43
CA GLU A 7 9.56 37.20 7.57
C GLU A 7 9.16 37.40 6.10
N PRO A 8 9.80 38.34 5.36
CA PRO A 8 9.58 38.47 3.93
C PRO A 8 9.86 37.16 3.23
N PHE A 9 9.03 36.81 2.25
CA PHE A 9 9.48 35.94 1.19
C PHE A 9 10.78 36.52 0.64
N ARG A 10 11.85 35.71 0.68
CA ARG A 10 13.14 36.13 0.13
C ARG A 10 13.10 35.94 -1.39
N PRO A 11 13.70 36.83 -2.18
CA PRO A 11 13.73 36.63 -3.62
C PRO A 11 14.55 35.38 -3.95
N ALA A 12 13.92 34.41 -4.61
CA ALA A 12 14.61 33.30 -5.26
C ALA A 12 15.05 33.74 -6.67
N SER A 13 16.25 33.36 -7.09
CA SER A 13 16.64 33.55 -8.51
C SER A 13 15.88 32.57 -9.39
N VAL A 14 15.41 33.02 -10.56
CA VAL A 14 14.82 32.14 -11.58
C VAL A 14 15.84 31.11 -12.07
N ASP A 15 17.14 31.46 -12.02
CA ASP A 15 18.24 30.55 -12.36
C ASP A 15 18.36 29.38 -11.36
N SER A 16 17.62 29.40 -10.25
CA SER A 16 17.60 28.30 -9.29
C SER A 16 16.68 27.14 -9.69
N ILE A 17 15.96 27.25 -10.82
CA ILE A 17 15.05 26.21 -11.31
C ILE A 17 15.31 25.88 -12.79
N PRO A 18 15.17 24.62 -13.22
CA PRO A 18 15.32 24.25 -14.63
C PRO A 18 14.32 24.98 -15.54
N ALA A 19 14.76 25.41 -16.73
CA ALA A 19 13.92 26.10 -17.70
C ALA A 19 12.70 25.28 -18.13
N GLU A 20 12.84 23.95 -18.23
CA GLU A 20 11.75 23.03 -18.51
C GLU A 20 10.65 23.09 -17.43
N PHE A 21 11.04 23.19 -16.16
CA PHE A 21 10.09 23.21 -15.04
C PHE A 21 9.40 24.57 -14.95
N ALA A 22 10.12 25.66 -15.26
CA ALA A 22 9.52 26.97 -15.41
C ALA A 22 8.44 26.98 -16.52
N ALA A 23 8.70 26.34 -17.66
CA ALA A 23 7.73 26.22 -18.74
C ALA A 23 6.51 25.36 -18.34
N LYS A 24 6.71 24.27 -17.59
CA LYS A 24 5.62 23.44 -17.05
C LYS A 24 4.72 24.21 -16.07
N LEU A 25 5.31 24.98 -15.16
CA LEU A 25 4.57 25.87 -14.27
C LEU A 25 3.74 26.91 -15.04
N ASP A 26 4.33 27.52 -16.07
CA ASP A 26 3.62 28.49 -16.91
C ASP A 26 2.45 27.86 -17.69
N ALA A 27 2.65 26.66 -18.23
CA ALA A 27 1.60 25.91 -18.91
C ALA A 27 0.47 25.51 -17.94
N PHE A 28 0.81 25.03 -16.75
CA PHE A 28 -0.17 24.67 -15.73
C PHE A 28 -0.97 25.89 -15.28
N SER A 29 -0.28 26.98 -14.91
CA SER A 29 -0.90 28.24 -14.50
C SER A 29 -1.85 28.81 -15.56
N ALA A 30 -1.51 28.68 -16.85
CA ALA A 30 -2.37 29.07 -17.96
C ALA A 30 -3.63 28.20 -18.11
N SER A 31 -3.60 26.95 -17.65
CA SER A 31 -4.75 26.03 -17.66
C SER A 31 -5.75 26.29 -16.54
N VAL A 32 -5.36 26.98 -15.46
CA VAL A 32 -6.20 27.21 -14.28
C VAL A 32 -7.15 28.39 -14.52
N SER A 33 -8.47 28.13 -14.42
CA SER A 33 -9.50 29.17 -14.63
C SER A 33 -9.68 30.08 -13.42
N ALA A 34 -9.46 29.55 -12.20
CA ALA A 34 -9.50 30.30 -10.95
C ALA A 34 -8.71 29.55 -9.87
N ARG A 35 -8.13 30.27 -8.89
CA ARG A 35 -7.37 29.67 -7.79
C ARG A 35 -7.57 30.39 -6.45
N SER A 36 -7.38 29.70 -5.35
CA SER A 36 -7.22 30.33 -4.04
C SER A 36 -5.87 31.03 -3.90
N HIS A 37 -5.74 31.84 -2.86
CA HIS A 37 -4.47 32.42 -2.44
C HIS A 37 -4.27 32.16 -0.95
N ILE A 38 -4.01 30.90 -0.60
CA ILE A 38 -3.72 30.51 0.78
C ILE A 38 -2.42 31.20 1.21
N ILE A 39 -2.46 31.79 2.40
CA ILE A 39 -1.27 32.41 2.98
C ILE A 39 -0.49 31.35 3.73
N TRP A 40 0.64 30.94 3.16
CA TRP A 40 1.52 29.95 3.73
C TRP A 40 2.52 30.56 4.72
N GLY A 41 2.79 29.83 5.80
CA GLY A 41 3.81 30.14 6.79
C GLY A 41 4.62 28.92 7.17
N GLU A 42 5.79 29.15 7.77
CA GLU A 42 6.57 28.07 8.38
C GLU A 42 6.03 27.74 9.77
N HIS A 43 5.88 26.45 10.05
CA HIS A 43 5.49 25.95 11.37
C HIS A 43 6.31 24.71 11.74
N CYS A 44 6.27 24.33 13.01
CA CYS A 44 6.91 23.12 13.53
C CYS A 44 5.87 22.00 13.64
N SER A 45 6.22 20.78 13.24
CA SER A 45 5.37 19.58 13.40
C SER A 45 5.19 19.25 14.88
N GLU A 46 6.28 19.32 15.66
CA GLU A 46 6.32 19.10 17.13
C GLU A 46 6.02 20.36 17.96
N CYS A 47 5.17 21.26 17.46
CA CYS A 47 4.99 22.55 18.11
C CYS A 47 4.15 22.47 19.40
N SER A 48 4.78 22.68 20.55
CA SER A 48 4.10 22.93 21.83
C SER A 48 4.29 24.39 22.27
N PHE A 49 3.84 25.35 21.45
CA PHE A 49 3.95 26.77 21.79
C PHE A 49 3.07 27.11 23.03
N PRO A 50 3.54 27.92 23.99
CA PRO A 50 4.83 28.62 24.02
C PRO A 50 5.97 27.83 24.68
N VAL A 51 5.68 26.67 25.27
CA VAL A 51 6.64 25.85 26.06
C VAL A 51 7.89 25.54 25.24
N CYS A 52 7.71 25.17 23.97
CA CYS A 52 8.79 24.81 23.05
C CYS A 52 9.87 25.89 22.91
N GLN A 53 9.57 27.17 23.17
CA GLN A 53 10.56 28.25 23.03
C GLN A 53 11.66 28.22 24.10
N THR A 54 11.39 27.55 25.23
CA THR A 54 12.33 27.48 26.36
C THR A 54 12.94 26.09 26.52
N THR A 55 12.27 25.05 26.03
CA THR A 55 12.65 23.65 26.27
C THR A 55 13.22 22.95 25.03
N CYS A 56 12.93 23.42 23.82
CA CYS A 56 13.33 22.73 22.60
C CYS A 56 14.79 23.00 22.25
N ALA A 57 15.61 21.94 22.20
CA ALA A 57 17.02 21.99 21.79
C ALA A 57 17.21 22.51 20.35
N PHE A 58 16.18 22.41 19.52
CA PHE A 58 16.20 22.86 18.12
C PHE A 58 15.58 24.25 17.95
N TYR A 59 15.11 24.91 19.02
CA TYR A 59 14.51 26.23 18.91
C TYR A 59 15.53 27.25 18.41
N THR A 60 15.25 27.83 17.24
CA THR A 60 16.04 28.94 16.69
C THR A 60 15.08 30.10 16.44
N PRO A 61 15.16 31.21 17.19
CA PRO A 61 14.21 32.30 17.04
C PRO A 61 14.42 33.04 15.71
N ARG A 62 13.32 33.35 15.04
CA ARG A 62 13.23 34.41 14.02
C ARG A 62 13.17 35.78 14.69
N ALA A 63 13.13 36.83 13.88
CA ALA A 63 12.98 38.20 14.38
C ALA A 63 11.68 38.43 15.19
N ASP A 64 10.62 37.66 14.95
CA ASP A 64 9.35 37.73 15.70
C ASP A 64 9.30 36.86 16.96
N LEU A 65 10.40 36.16 17.28
CA LEU A 65 10.51 35.17 18.34
C LEU A 65 9.67 33.91 18.08
N VAL A 66 9.23 33.66 16.84
CA VAL A 66 8.70 32.36 16.43
C VAL A 66 9.86 31.48 15.99
N CYS A 67 9.66 30.16 16.02
CA CYS A 67 10.69 29.23 15.66
C CYS A 67 10.98 29.22 14.15
N ARG A 68 12.26 29.30 13.76
CA ARG A 68 12.75 29.16 12.38
C ARG A 68 12.81 27.68 11.99
N ARG A 69 12.02 27.30 11.00
CA ARG A 69 11.89 25.94 10.49
C ARG A 69 12.36 25.80 9.05
N PHE A 70 12.57 26.90 8.34
CA PHE A 70 13.23 26.90 7.03
C PHE A 70 14.57 27.65 7.11
N GLU A 71 15.59 27.19 6.38
CA GLU A 71 16.93 27.79 6.44
C GLU A 71 16.95 29.27 6.05
N GLN A 72 16.22 29.61 4.98
CA GLN A 72 16.12 30.97 4.42
C GLN A 72 14.69 31.51 4.44
N GLY A 73 13.79 30.91 5.21
CA GLY A 73 12.35 31.16 5.10
C GLY A 73 11.78 30.55 3.81
N ILE A 74 10.66 31.09 3.34
CA ILE A 74 10.07 30.71 2.05
C ILE A 74 10.64 31.66 0.99
N GLU A 75 11.38 31.14 0.01
CA GLU A 75 11.99 31.94 -1.05
C GLU A 75 11.01 32.01 -2.24
N GLU A 76 10.56 33.19 -2.67
CA GLU A 76 9.63 33.35 -3.80
C GLU A 76 10.34 33.80 -5.07
N GLY A 77 9.99 33.17 -6.19
CA GLY A 77 10.41 33.57 -7.53
C GLY A 77 9.24 33.63 -8.50
N LYS A 78 9.49 34.18 -9.70
CA LYS A 78 8.56 34.14 -10.82
C LYS A 78 9.25 33.55 -12.04
N THR A 79 8.59 32.66 -12.75
CA THR A 79 9.02 32.19 -14.06
C THR A 79 9.02 33.34 -15.09
N PRO A 80 9.65 33.16 -16.26
CA PRO A 80 9.56 34.13 -17.36
C PRO A 80 8.12 34.41 -17.81
N GLY A 81 7.21 33.41 -17.77
CA GLY A 81 5.78 33.59 -18.04
C GLY A 81 4.99 34.21 -16.88
N GLY A 82 5.63 34.47 -15.74
CA GLY A 82 5.07 35.23 -14.62
C GLY A 82 4.45 34.40 -13.50
N SER A 83 4.44 33.07 -13.64
CA SER A 83 3.96 32.12 -12.63
C SER A 83 4.84 32.14 -11.39
N ALA A 84 4.22 32.16 -10.21
CA ALA A 84 4.94 32.19 -8.94
C ALA A 84 5.40 30.78 -8.54
N PHE A 85 6.58 30.68 -7.95
CA PHE A 85 7.08 29.46 -7.31
C PHE A 85 7.75 29.80 -5.99
N ARG A 86 7.90 28.79 -5.13
CA ARG A 86 8.45 28.90 -3.79
C ARG A 86 9.51 27.84 -3.56
N ARG A 87 10.73 28.22 -3.24
CA ARG A 87 11.78 27.28 -2.81
C ARG A 87 11.87 27.26 -1.30
N ILE A 88 11.92 26.07 -0.72
CA ILE A 88 11.98 25.84 0.71
C ILE A 88 13.06 24.82 1.03
N ARG A 89 13.98 25.24 1.90
CA ARG A 89 14.96 24.37 2.54
C ARG A 89 14.53 24.07 3.95
N PHE A 90 14.04 22.86 4.14
CA PHE A 90 13.48 22.41 5.40
C PHE A 90 14.58 22.17 6.43
N ARG A 91 14.34 22.67 7.66
CA ARG A 91 15.04 22.23 8.86
C ARG A 91 14.22 21.14 9.53
N LYS A 92 14.82 20.47 10.52
CA LYS A 92 14.17 19.44 11.33
C LYS A 92 12.77 19.87 11.79
N TRP A 93 11.78 19.00 11.60
CA TRP A 93 10.36 19.22 11.94
C TRP A 93 9.71 20.45 11.29
N GLY A 94 10.23 20.90 10.14
CA GLY A 94 9.64 22.02 9.42
C GLY A 94 8.43 21.58 8.59
N LYS A 95 7.36 22.35 8.66
CA LYS A 95 6.17 22.20 7.81
C LYS A 95 5.69 23.53 7.24
N LEU A 96 5.07 23.48 6.08
CA LEU A 96 4.23 24.55 5.57
C LEU A 96 2.85 24.46 6.23
N GLU A 97 2.32 25.59 6.69
CA GLU A 97 0.98 25.67 7.25
C GLU A 97 0.25 26.90 6.68
N GLY A 98 -0.99 26.67 6.23
CA GLY A 98 -1.94 27.65 5.78
C GLY A 98 -3.26 27.52 6.56
N THR A 99 -4.15 28.49 6.35
CA THR A 99 -5.47 28.52 7.01
C THR A 99 -6.57 28.76 5.98
N GLY A 100 -7.72 28.13 6.19
CA GLY A 100 -8.97 28.44 5.49
C GLY A 100 -10.02 29.10 6.39
N PRO A 101 -11.21 29.40 5.86
CA PRO A 101 -11.67 29.10 4.51
C PRO A 101 -10.96 29.90 3.42
N ALA A 102 -10.61 29.26 2.31
CA ALA A 102 -9.88 29.89 1.21
C ALA A 102 -10.79 30.13 -0.01
N ALA A 103 -11.12 31.38 -0.31
CA ALA A 103 -11.93 31.68 -1.49
C ALA A 103 -11.10 31.60 -2.79
N VAL A 104 -11.78 31.22 -3.87
CA VAL A 104 -11.19 31.04 -5.20
C VAL A 104 -11.46 32.27 -6.05
N PHE A 105 -10.42 32.83 -6.67
CA PHE A 105 -10.47 34.04 -7.47
C PHE A 105 -10.02 33.77 -8.90
N SER A 106 -10.60 34.48 -9.87
CA SER A 106 -10.08 34.49 -11.24
C SER A 106 -8.65 35.06 -11.27
N PRO A 107 -7.79 34.65 -12.23
CA PRO A 107 -6.40 35.12 -12.33
C PRO A 107 -6.25 36.64 -12.26
N ARG A 108 -7.13 37.39 -12.94
CA ARG A 108 -7.12 38.88 -12.94
C ARG A 108 -7.50 39.51 -11.59
N ALA A 109 -8.33 38.85 -10.79
CA ALA A 109 -8.68 39.30 -9.46
C ALA A 109 -7.55 38.99 -8.46
N GLY A 110 -6.99 37.77 -8.55
CA GLY A 110 -5.82 37.34 -7.78
C GLY A 110 -4.59 38.23 -7.99
N ASP A 111 -4.24 38.52 -9.24
CA ASP A 111 -3.09 39.37 -9.60
C ASP A 111 -3.19 40.81 -9.08
N ARG A 112 -4.41 41.34 -9.00
CA ARG A 112 -4.66 42.68 -8.43
C ARG A 112 -4.46 42.66 -6.92
N PHE A 113 -4.90 41.60 -6.26
CA PHE A 113 -4.74 41.41 -4.83
C PHE A 113 -3.26 41.24 -4.44
N GLU A 114 -2.52 40.36 -5.13
CA GLU A 114 -1.08 40.16 -4.89
C GLU A 114 -0.26 41.45 -5.11
N ARG A 115 -0.60 42.24 -6.15
CA ARG A 115 0.03 43.55 -6.37
C ARG A 115 -0.25 44.53 -5.23
N GLY A 116 -1.50 44.60 -4.76
CA GLY A 116 -1.89 45.45 -3.64
C GLY A 116 -1.15 45.08 -2.35
N ASP A 117 -1.07 43.79 -2.04
CA ASP A 117 -0.35 43.28 -0.87
C ASP A 117 1.15 43.58 -0.92
N ARG A 118 1.78 43.43 -2.09
CA ARG A 118 3.20 43.76 -2.27
C ARG A 118 3.47 45.24 -2.02
N VAL A 119 2.59 46.12 -2.48
CA VAL A 119 2.71 47.58 -2.29
C VAL A 119 2.54 47.93 -0.81
N VAL A 120 1.46 47.48 -0.17
CA VAL A 120 1.16 47.83 1.23
C VAL A 120 2.15 47.18 2.20
N GLY A 121 2.43 45.88 2.01
CA GLY A 121 3.42 45.15 2.80
C GLY A 121 4.84 45.68 2.61
N GLY A 122 5.19 46.14 1.40
CA GLY A 122 6.47 46.80 1.12
C GLY A 122 6.58 48.17 1.78
N LEU A 123 5.50 48.96 1.76
CA LEU A 123 5.45 50.29 2.38
C LEU A 123 5.55 50.19 3.91
N LEU A 124 4.76 49.30 4.53
CA LEU A 124 4.79 49.08 5.99
C LEU A 124 6.20 48.72 6.47
N ARG A 125 6.92 47.88 5.72
CA ARG A 125 8.30 47.45 6.04
C ARG A 125 9.36 48.54 5.88
N ARG A 126 9.12 49.55 5.05
CA ARG A 126 10.05 50.67 4.83
C ARG A 126 9.80 51.85 5.77
N LEU A 127 8.73 51.82 6.56
CA LEU A 127 8.44 52.86 7.55
C LEU A 127 9.44 52.78 8.72
N PRO A 128 10.09 53.89 9.11
CA PRO A 128 11.02 53.92 10.23
C PRO A 128 10.27 53.98 11.58
N ILE A 129 9.47 52.96 11.86
CA ILE A 129 8.68 52.85 13.09
C ILE A 129 9.23 51.78 14.04
N PRO A 130 9.09 51.94 15.37
CA PRO A 130 9.55 50.95 16.34
C PRO A 130 8.96 49.55 16.07
N PHE A 131 9.76 48.51 16.27
CA PHE A 131 9.41 47.10 15.98
C PHE A 131 8.04 46.67 16.53
N ARG A 132 7.69 47.11 17.75
CA ARG A 132 6.39 46.80 18.37
C ARG A 132 5.21 47.41 17.59
N SER A 133 5.35 48.63 17.11
CA SER A 133 4.34 49.33 16.31
C SER A 133 4.23 48.72 14.93
N LEU A 134 5.36 48.41 14.29
CA LEU A 134 5.40 47.70 13.01
C LEU A 134 4.68 46.34 13.11
N ARG A 135 4.94 45.59 14.17
CA ARG A 135 4.30 44.30 14.48
C ARG A 135 2.80 44.41 14.66
N HIS A 136 2.32 45.47 15.30
CA HIS A 136 0.89 45.73 15.44
C HIS A 136 0.22 45.99 14.09
N TRP A 137 0.83 46.83 13.26
CA TRP A 137 0.28 47.19 11.94
C TRP A 137 0.32 46.05 10.94
N MET A 138 1.41 45.27 10.88
CA MET A 138 1.45 44.08 10.01
C MET A 138 0.41 43.04 10.43
N ARG A 139 0.21 42.81 11.74
CA ARG A 139 -0.87 41.91 12.20
C ARG A 139 -2.25 42.37 11.76
N ARG A 140 -2.53 43.67 11.86
CA ARG A 140 -3.79 44.24 11.37
C ARG A 140 -3.93 44.05 9.86
N TRP A 141 -2.87 44.28 9.10
CA TRP A 141 -2.86 44.08 7.65
C TRP A 141 -3.09 42.60 7.27
N ASN A 142 -2.39 41.67 7.91
CA ASN A 142 -2.56 40.23 7.66
C ASN A 142 -3.97 39.75 8.01
N LYS A 143 -4.53 40.23 9.12
CA LYS A 143 -5.92 39.94 9.49
C LYS A 143 -6.91 40.47 8.46
N LEU A 144 -6.69 41.70 7.95
CA LEU A 144 -7.48 42.27 6.86
C LEU A 144 -7.34 41.44 5.57
N LYS A 145 -6.13 41.01 5.24
CA LYS A 145 -5.80 40.16 4.09
C LYS A 145 -6.55 38.83 4.15
N ALA A 146 -6.49 38.14 5.28
CA ALA A 146 -7.21 36.88 5.52
C ALA A 146 -8.73 37.07 5.38
N MET A 147 -9.30 38.13 5.97
CA MET A 147 -10.73 38.43 5.84
C MET A 147 -11.15 38.75 4.40
N MET A 148 -10.28 39.38 3.60
CA MET A 148 -10.56 39.64 2.18
C MET A 148 -10.51 38.35 1.35
N LEU A 149 -9.56 37.46 1.65
CA LEU A 149 -9.38 36.17 0.98
C LEU A 149 -10.41 35.10 1.35
N ALA A 150 -11.12 35.28 2.47
CA ALA A 150 -12.22 34.41 2.88
C ALA A 150 -13.57 34.77 2.20
N ARG A 151 -13.66 35.89 1.46
CA ARG A 151 -14.92 36.30 0.81
C ARG A 151 -15.21 35.47 -0.43
N PRO A 152 -16.44 34.94 -0.62
CA PRO A 152 -16.78 34.09 -1.76
C PRO A 152 -16.45 34.77 -3.10
N GLY A 153 -15.53 34.17 -3.86
CA GLY A 153 -15.04 34.73 -5.13
C GLY A 153 -15.89 34.34 -6.36
N GLY A 154 -17.04 33.69 -6.16
CA GLY A 154 -17.96 33.29 -7.24
C GLY A 154 -17.53 32.05 -8.03
N HIS A 155 -16.40 31.42 -7.69
CA HIS A 155 -15.90 30.17 -8.26
C HIS A 155 -15.88 29.05 -7.22
N VAL A 156 -16.09 27.81 -7.65
CA VAL A 156 -16.05 26.62 -6.79
C VAL A 156 -14.80 25.82 -7.15
N ALA A 157 -13.90 25.62 -6.19
CA ALA A 157 -12.74 24.77 -6.40
C ALA A 157 -13.16 23.33 -6.65
N ARG A 158 -12.49 22.67 -7.60
CA ARG A 158 -12.68 21.23 -7.85
C ARG A 158 -11.55 20.40 -7.30
N HIS A 159 -10.34 20.97 -7.28
CA HIS A 159 -9.17 20.26 -6.80
C HIS A 159 -8.35 21.14 -5.84
N PHE A 160 -7.66 20.51 -4.91
CA PHE A 160 -6.50 21.07 -4.25
C PHE A 160 -5.25 20.53 -4.94
N VAL A 161 -4.41 21.42 -5.46
CA VAL A 161 -3.24 21.03 -6.25
C VAL A 161 -1.95 21.35 -5.51
N VAL A 162 -0.99 20.43 -5.61
CA VAL A 162 0.41 20.64 -5.21
C VAL A 162 1.31 20.31 -6.39
N GLU A 163 1.96 21.32 -6.96
CA GLU A 163 3.08 21.17 -7.90
C GLU A 163 4.39 21.23 -7.13
N ALA A 164 5.26 20.23 -7.27
CA ALA A 164 6.52 20.19 -6.55
C ALA A 164 7.62 19.37 -7.25
N TRP A 165 8.88 19.71 -6.95
CA TRP A 165 10.05 18.89 -7.25
C TRP A 165 11.17 19.14 -6.24
N SER A 166 12.08 18.18 -6.12
CA SER A 166 13.27 18.25 -5.29
C SER A 166 14.45 18.78 -6.10
N LEU A 167 15.25 19.67 -5.52
CA LEU A 167 16.55 20.06 -6.09
C LEU A 167 17.66 19.07 -5.74
N LYS A 168 17.34 18.05 -4.94
CA LYS A 168 18.22 16.93 -4.61
C LYS A 168 17.76 15.67 -5.36
N PRO A 169 18.65 14.70 -5.62
CA PRO A 169 18.30 13.48 -6.36
C PRO A 169 17.40 12.52 -5.59
N GLU A 170 17.21 12.75 -4.29
CA GLU A 170 16.37 11.93 -3.42
C GLU A 170 14.87 12.18 -3.66
N ARG A 171 14.10 11.09 -3.60
CA ARG A 171 12.65 11.11 -3.51
C ARG A 171 12.25 11.39 -2.06
N VAL A 172 11.42 12.41 -1.87
CA VAL A 172 10.99 12.88 -0.57
C VAL A 172 9.52 12.52 -0.38
N PRO A 173 9.18 11.60 0.53
CA PRO A 173 7.79 11.36 0.88
C PRO A 173 7.24 12.59 1.60
N MET A 174 6.03 13.00 1.24
CA MET A 174 5.37 14.21 1.69
C MET A 174 3.91 13.91 2.06
N THR A 175 3.31 14.74 2.90
CA THR A 175 1.88 14.68 3.19
C THR A 175 1.24 16.05 3.05
N ILE A 176 -0.03 16.07 2.63
CA ILE A 176 -0.93 17.21 2.79
C ILE A 176 -2.00 16.83 3.80
N THR A 177 -2.20 17.65 4.82
CA THR A 177 -3.18 17.40 5.88
C THR A 177 -4.09 18.61 6.03
N PHE A 178 -5.41 18.40 5.98
CA PHE A 178 -6.43 19.38 6.37
C PHE A 178 -6.95 19.02 7.75
N LEU A 179 -7.00 20.00 8.66
CA LEU A 179 -7.50 19.81 10.02
C LEU A 179 -8.50 20.90 10.37
N GLU A 180 -9.68 20.53 10.83
CA GLU A 180 -10.60 21.50 11.43
C GLU A 180 -10.00 22.08 12.71
N ARG A 181 -10.14 23.39 12.92
CA ARG A 181 -9.51 24.05 14.07
C ARG A 181 -10.08 23.64 15.43
N ASP A 182 -11.31 23.16 15.43
CA ASP A 182 -11.99 22.67 16.63
C ASP A 182 -11.83 21.14 16.81
N GLY A 183 -11.07 20.49 15.92
CA GLY A 183 -10.74 19.07 15.98
C GLY A 183 -11.84 18.13 15.49
N GLY A 184 -12.88 18.63 14.83
CA GLY A 184 -14.04 17.85 14.38
C GLY A 184 -13.79 16.97 13.15
N GLY A 185 -12.73 17.26 12.38
CA GLY A 185 -12.48 16.60 11.09
C GLY A 185 -11.04 16.69 10.62
N MET A 186 -10.55 15.64 9.94
CA MET A 186 -9.21 15.58 9.36
C MET A 186 -9.22 14.85 8.01
N TYR A 187 -8.47 15.37 7.04
CA TYR A 187 -8.17 14.70 5.78
C TYR A 187 -6.66 14.69 5.57
N GLN A 188 -6.08 13.57 5.13
CA GLN A 188 -4.65 13.49 4.82
C GLN A 188 -4.42 12.76 3.51
N HIS A 189 -3.47 13.24 2.72
CA HIS A 189 -3.06 12.62 1.46
C HIS A 189 -1.53 12.56 1.39
N ALA A 190 -0.98 11.35 1.22
CA ALA A 190 0.44 11.12 1.04
C ALA A 190 0.82 11.19 -0.44
N PHE A 191 1.98 11.78 -0.74
CA PHE A 191 2.53 11.88 -2.08
C PHE A 191 4.06 11.89 -2.03
N GLU A 192 4.72 11.74 -3.17
CA GLU A 192 6.19 11.72 -3.24
C GLU A 192 6.69 12.82 -4.17
N VAL A 193 7.79 13.46 -3.80
CA VAL A 193 8.44 14.52 -4.56
C VAL A 193 9.86 14.08 -4.93
N GLY A 194 10.08 13.77 -6.20
CA GLY A 194 11.38 13.43 -6.78
C GLY A 194 12.10 14.61 -7.43
N PRO A 195 13.27 14.39 -8.04
CA PRO A 195 13.97 15.41 -8.83
C PRO A 195 13.21 15.83 -10.11
N GLU A 196 12.25 15.04 -10.55
CA GLU A 196 11.33 15.36 -11.63
C GLU A 196 10.20 16.32 -11.20
N TYR A 197 9.73 17.14 -12.15
CA TYR A 197 8.50 17.91 -11.96
C TYR A 197 7.32 16.95 -11.75
N SER A 198 6.63 17.13 -10.62
CA SER A 198 5.42 16.38 -10.27
C SER A 198 4.30 17.34 -9.90
N HIS A 199 3.06 16.90 -10.11
CA HIS A 199 1.90 17.57 -9.54
C HIS A 199 0.90 16.52 -9.06
N ILE A 200 0.18 16.87 -8.00
CA ILE A 200 -0.96 16.09 -7.51
C ILE A 200 -2.20 16.96 -7.49
N ALA A 201 -3.36 16.38 -7.78
CA ALA A 201 -4.66 17.03 -7.74
C ALA A 201 -5.61 16.19 -6.90
N VAL A 202 -5.93 16.67 -5.70
CA VAL A 202 -6.86 16.03 -4.79
C VAL A 202 -8.26 16.59 -5.04
N ASP A 203 -9.27 15.75 -5.26
CA ASP A 203 -10.64 16.22 -5.44
C ASP A 203 -11.14 16.88 -4.14
N VAL A 204 -11.69 18.08 -4.25
CA VAL A 204 -12.21 18.83 -3.10
C VAL A 204 -13.33 18.06 -2.39
N ARG A 205 -14.07 17.21 -3.11
CA ARG A 205 -15.11 16.35 -2.53
C ARG A 205 -14.52 15.30 -1.60
N ASP A 206 -13.31 14.83 -1.83
CA ASP A 206 -12.67 13.85 -0.96
C ASP A 206 -12.21 14.50 0.36
N ILE A 207 -11.73 15.74 0.29
CA ILE A 207 -11.42 16.56 1.47
C ILE A 207 -12.70 16.89 2.24
N ALA A 208 -13.75 17.32 1.53
CA ALA A 208 -15.02 17.76 2.10
C ALA A 208 -15.85 16.64 2.76
N ARG A 209 -15.48 15.37 2.57
CA ARG A 209 -16.13 14.23 3.27
C ARG A 209 -15.78 14.20 4.76
N THR A 210 -14.61 14.69 5.13
CA THR A 210 -14.10 14.60 6.52
C THR A 210 -13.71 15.93 7.11
N VAL A 211 -13.66 17.01 6.31
CA VAL A 211 -13.35 18.37 6.76
C VAL A 211 -14.37 19.33 6.18
N ASP A 212 -15.11 20.06 7.02
CA ASP A 212 -15.96 21.15 6.56
C ASP A 212 -15.10 22.35 6.13
N LEU A 213 -14.91 22.47 4.81
CA LEU A 213 -14.14 23.56 4.20
C LEU A 213 -14.84 24.92 4.27
N ALA A 214 -16.10 24.99 4.73
CA ALA A 214 -16.76 26.25 5.04
C ALA A 214 -16.37 26.78 6.43
N GLU A 215 -15.91 25.91 7.33
CA GLU A 215 -15.46 26.26 8.68
C GLU A 215 -13.94 26.51 8.73
N PRO A 216 -13.41 27.14 9.80
CA PRO A 216 -11.99 27.37 9.93
C PRO A 216 -11.17 26.07 9.99
N TYR A 217 -10.32 25.84 9.00
CA TYR A 217 -9.36 24.72 8.95
C TYR A 217 -7.90 25.18 8.82
N LEU A 218 -6.99 24.30 9.18
CA LEU A 218 -5.56 24.35 8.86
C LEU A 218 -5.32 23.45 7.64
N VAL A 219 -4.39 23.87 6.78
CA VAL A 219 -3.83 23.00 5.74
C VAL A 219 -2.32 22.95 5.94
N GLN A 220 -1.76 21.75 5.98
CA GLN A 220 -0.36 21.51 6.30
C GLN A 220 0.29 20.70 5.18
N ILE A 221 1.51 21.06 4.80
CA ILE A 221 2.32 20.30 3.83
C ILE A 221 3.69 20.06 4.46
N GLU A 222 4.09 18.80 4.61
CA GLU A 222 5.36 18.46 5.26
C GLU A 222 6.03 17.19 4.73
N PRO A 223 7.38 17.12 4.76
CA PRO A 223 8.10 15.87 4.56
C PRO A 223 7.77 14.85 5.63
N VAL A 224 7.61 13.61 5.22
CA VAL A 224 7.39 12.46 6.10
C VAL A 224 8.74 12.02 6.67
N GLY A 225 8.85 11.96 8.00
CA GLY A 225 10.09 11.60 8.70
C GLY A 225 11.09 12.75 8.80
N GLU A 226 12.33 12.56 8.33
CA GLU A 226 13.38 13.56 8.48
C GLU A 226 13.25 14.69 7.44
N ALA A 227 12.78 15.84 7.93
CA ALA A 227 12.64 17.06 7.13
C ALA A 227 13.97 17.82 6.93
N GLU A 228 15.01 17.57 7.73
CA GLU A 228 16.25 18.34 7.64
C GLU A 228 16.98 18.09 6.31
N GLY A 229 17.38 19.16 5.65
CA GLY A 229 18.14 19.09 4.40
C GLY A 229 17.30 18.84 3.15
N ARG A 230 15.96 18.75 3.23
CA ARG A 230 15.11 18.69 2.03
C ARG A 230 15.06 20.05 1.36
N ASP A 231 15.29 20.10 0.05
CA ASP A 231 15.28 21.34 -0.75
C ASP A 231 14.26 21.21 -1.87
N ILE A 232 13.06 21.71 -1.60
CA ILE A 232 11.88 21.48 -2.45
C ILE A 232 11.42 22.80 -3.03
N VAL A 233 11.08 22.77 -4.31
CA VAL A 233 10.40 23.87 -4.97
C VAL A 233 8.94 23.50 -5.17
N PHE A 234 8.06 24.42 -4.77
CA PHE A 234 6.62 24.33 -4.92
C PHE A 234 6.14 25.34 -5.96
N GLY A 235 5.28 24.89 -6.88
CA GLY A 235 4.48 25.74 -7.76
C GLY A 235 3.17 26.15 -7.11
N THR A 236 2.06 25.74 -7.71
CA THR A 236 0.72 25.87 -7.13
C THR A 236 0.57 24.93 -5.94
N ILE A 237 0.15 25.48 -4.80
CA ILE A 237 -0.18 24.77 -3.55
C ILE A 237 -1.50 25.34 -3.01
N ASP A 238 -2.54 25.23 -3.83
CA ASP A 238 -3.79 25.99 -3.66
C ASP A 238 -4.99 25.22 -4.23
N PHE A 239 -6.19 25.64 -3.82
CA PHE A 239 -7.43 25.21 -4.46
C PHE A 239 -7.52 25.81 -5.86
N VAL A 240 -7.91 25.00 -6.84
CA VAL A 240 -8.02 25.39 -8.25
C VAL A 240 -9.35 24.95 -8.86
N ASP A 241 -9.79 25.72 -9.85
CA ASP A 241 -10.88 25.40 -10.77
C ASP A 241 -10.34 25.36 -12.21
N GLY A 242 -10.99 24.55 -13.06
CA GLY A 242 -10.77 24.56 -14.50
C GLY A 242 -9.60 23.76 -15.06
N LEU A 243 -9.12 22.69 -14.42
CA LEU A 243 -8.28 21.71 -15.11
C LEU A 243 -9.05 21.21 -16.35
N GLY A 244 -8.50 21.42 -17.56
CA GLY A 244 -9.05 20.85 -18.80
C GLY A 244 -9.26 19.33 -18.66
N SER A 245 -10.11 18.74 -19.49
CA SER A 245 -10.66 17.37 -19.35
C SER A 245 -9.72 16.33 -18.69
N PRO A 246 -10.25 15.39 -17.87
CA PRO A 246 -9.48 14.53 -16.94
C PRO A 246 -8.54 13.49 -17.58
N GLY A 247 -8.22 13.61 -18.87
CA GLY A 247 -7.48 12.61 -19.65
C GLY A 247 -5.96 12.70 -19.57
N ASP A 248 -5.38 13.86 -19.25
CA ASP A 248 -3.93 14.08 -19.41
C ASP A 248 -3.17 14.37 -18.10
N LEU A 249 -3.85 14.34 -16.94
CA LEU A 249 -3.26 14.61 -15.63
C LEU A 249 -3.70 13.55 -14.62
N ALA A 250 -3.43 12.28 -14.94
CA ALA A 250 -3.60 11.19 -14.00
C ALA A 250 -2.46 11.26 -12.96
N ALA A 251 -2.83 11.47 -11.69
CA ALA A 251 -2.02 11.03 -10.57
C ALA A 251 -1.67 9.54 -10.76
N PRO A 252 -0.54 9.03 -10.25
CA PRO A 252 -0.29 7.60 -10.22
C PRO A 252 -1.45 6.94 -9.48
N GLN A 253 -2.30 6.29 -10.27
CA GLN A 253 -3.46 5.55 -9.81
C GLN A 253 -2.91 4.46 -8.90
N GLN A 254 -3.27 4.51 -7.60
CA GLN A 254 -3.09 3.36 -6.73
C GLN A 254 -3.63 2.16 -7.48
N ALA A 255 -2.76 1.17 -7.69
CA ALA A 255 -3.11 -0.06 -8.40
C ALA A 255 -4.42 -0.60 -7.80
N PRO A 256 -5.34 -1.14 -8.62
CA PRO A 256 -6.59 -1.69 -8.11
C PRO A 256 -6.28 -2.66 -6.96
N ALA A 257 -6.73 -2.30 -5.76
CA ALA A 257 -6.48 -3.09 -4.56
C ALA A 257 -7.08 -4.48 -4.77
N GLY A 258 -6.25 -5.52 -4.67
CA GLY A 258 -6.73 -6.89 -4.65
C GLY A 258 -7.59 -7.14 -3.41
N TYR A 259 -8.24 -8.30 -3.35
CA TYR A 259 -9.01 -8.69 -2.16
C TYR A 259 -8.14 -8.72 -0.90
N ALA A 260 -8.72 -8.27 0.22
CA ALA A 260 -8.13 -8.36 1.54
C ALA A 260 -7.92 -9.83 1.93
N LYS A 261 -6.77 -10.09 2.56
CA LYS A 261 -6.39 -11.40 3.09
C LYS A 261 -6.33 -11.40 4.60
N VAL A 262 -6.06 -10.24 5.22
CA VAL A 262 -5.90 -10.09 6.67
C VAL A 262 -6.55 -8.79 7.13
N ILE A 263 -7.25 -8.83 8.26
CA ILE A 263 -7.65 -7.64 9.03
C ILE A 263 -6.88 -7.65 10.35
N VAL A 264 -6.16 -6.58 10.61
CA VAL A 264 -5.41 -6.36 11.84
C VAL A 264 -6.20 -5.39 12.71
N TRP A 265 -6.52 -5.81 13.92
CA TRP A 265 -7.40 -5.06 14.83
C TRP A 265 -6.59 -4.49 15.98
N ASP A 266 -6.86 -3.25 16.33
CA ASP A 266 -6.66 -2.77 17.68
C ASP A 266 -7.77 -3.29 18.62
N LEU A 267 -7.55 -3.20 19.94
CA LEU A 267 -8.43 -3.73 20.98
C LEU A 267 -9.23 -2.64 21.70
N ASP A 268 -8.57 -1.83 22.52
CA ASP A 268 -9.20 -0.81 23.36
C ASP A 268 -9.87 0.28 22.52
N ASN A 269 -11.12 0.61 22.82
CA ASN A 269 -12.00 1.49 22.02
C ASN A 269 -12.22 1.08 20.54
N SER A 270 -11.54 0.04 20.06
CA SER A 270 -11.63 -0.45 18.68
C SER A 270 -12.52 -1.69 18.58
N LEU A 271 -12.11 -2.79 19.19
CA LEU A 271 -12.87 -4.05 19.21
C LEU A 271 -13.96 -4.04 20.29
N TRP A 272 -13.65 -3.42 21.43
CA TRP A 272 -14.56 -3.19 22.55
C TRP A 272 -14.56 -1.72 22.95
N GLU A 273 -15.61 -1.30 23.67
CA GLU A 273 -15.71 0.02 24.28
C GLU A 273 -15.04 0.01 25.65
N GLY A 274 -14.23 1.04 25.92
CA GLY A 274 -13.44 1.16 27.14
C GLY A 274 -11.99 0.70 26.97
N THR A 275 -11.23 0.79 28.05
CA THR A 275 -9.83 0.36 28.09
C THR A 275 -9.63 -0.75 29.11
N LEU A 276 -8.90 -1.80 28.74
CA LEU A 276 -8.69 -2.94 29.63
C LEU A 276 -7.99 -2.56 30.93
N ALA A 277 -7.11 -1.55 30.89
CA ALA A 277 -6.35 -1.09 32.04
C ALA A 277 -7.23 -0.37 33.09
N GLU A 278 -8.25 0.36 32.67
CA GLU A 278 -9.10 1.15 33.56
C GLU A 278 -10.37 0.39 33.97
N ASP A 279 -11.03 -0.25 33.02
CA ASP A 279 -12.36 -0.85 33.22
C ASP A 279 -12.28 -2.31 33.69
N GLY A 280 -11.16 -2.99 33.39
CA GLY A 280 -11.01 -4.42 33.56
C GLY A 280 -11.97 -5.24 32.68
N VAL A 281 -11.75 -6.55 32.57
CA VAL A 281 -12.51 -7.40 31.64
C VAL A 281 -14.03 -7.37 31.84
N GLU A 282 -14.50 -7.22 33.08
CA GLU A 282 -15.93 -7.20 33.41
C GLU A 282 -16.64 -5.90 32.97
N GLY A 283 -15.89 -4.79 32.90
CA GLY A 283 -16.37 -3.47 32.49
C GLY A 283 -16.43 -3.30 30.97
N LEU A 284 -15.60 -4.06 30.23
CA LEU A 284 -15.55 -4.00 28.78
C LEU A 284 -16.82 -4.53 28.11
N ARG A 285 -17.17 -3.94 26.97
CA ARG A 285 -18.28 -4.38 26.11
C ARG A 285 -17.83 -4.42 24.67
N LEU A 286 -17.95 -5.57 24.00
CA LEU A 286 -17.71 -5.64 22.57
C LEU A 286 -18.62 -4.66 21.83
N ARG A 287 -18.06 -4.00 20.81
CA ARG A 287 -18.86 -3.15 19.94
C ARG A 287 -20.00 -3.97 19.29
N PRO A 288 -21.23 -3.46 19.24
CA PRO A 288 -22.36 -4.21 18.68
C PRO A 288 -22.07 -4.69 17.25
N GLY A 289 -22.32 -5.97 16.97
CA GLY A 289 -22.14 -6.57 15.64
C GLY A 289 -20.70 -6.95 15.26
N ILE A 290 -19.67 -6.51 16.01
CA ILE A 290 -18.27 -6.75 15.63
C ILE A 290 -17.91 -8.24 15.58
N ARG A 291 -18.50 -9.03 16.48
CA ARG A 291 -18.33 -10.49 16.49
C ARG A 291 -18.89 -11.12 15.20
N ASP A 292 -20.04 -10.66 14.74
CA ASP A 292 -20.67 -11.20 13.53
C ASP A 292 -19.83 -10.85 12.29
N VAL A 293 -19.24 -9.66 12.27
CA VAL A 293 -18.27 -9.25 11.23
C VAL A 293 -17.08 -10.20 11.21
N ILE A 294 -16.40 -10.41 12.35
CA ILE A 294 -15.24 -11.32 12.44
C ILE A 294 -15.61 -12.74 11.99
N VAL A 295 -16.72 -13.28 12.49
CA VAL A 295 -17.16 -14.65 12.15
C VAL A 295 -17.49 -14.78 10.67
N ALA A 296 -18.15 -13.79 10.07
CA ALA A 296 -18.51 -13.83 8.66
C ALA A 296 -17.30 -13.66 7.74
N LEU A 297 -16.32 -12.83 8.10
CA LEU A 297 -15.09 -12.65 7.34
C LEU A 297 -14.14 -13.85 7.47
N ASP A 298 -14.07 -14.49 8.65
CA ASP A 298 -13.37 -15.77 8.85
C ASP A 298 -13.95 -16.86 7.93
N LYS A 299 -15.28 -16.94 7.81
CA LYS A 299 -15.95 -17.87 6.86
C LYS A 299 -15.62 -17.56 5.39
N ARG A 300 -15.36 -16.29 5.05
CA ARG A 300 -14.85 -15.87 3.73
C ARG A 300 -13.34 -16.10 3.57
N GLY A 301 -12.67 -16.63 4.58
CA GLY A 301 -11.24 -16.93 4.56
C GLY A 301 -10.37 -15.67 4.55
N ILE A 302 -10.85 -14.61 5.20
CA ILE A 302 -10.04 -13.44 5.60
C ILE A 302 -9.55 -13.72 7.02
N LEU A 303 -8.23 -13.61 7.21
CA LEU A 303 -7.61 -13.88 8.50
C LEU A 303 -7.72 -12.65 9.41
N HIS A 304 -7.67 -12.88 10.73
CA HIS A 304 -7.65 -11.80 11.71
C HIS A 304 -6.37 -11.86 12.54
N SER A 305 -5.83 -10.69 12.87
CA SER A 305 -4.69 -10.53 13.78
C SER A 305 -4.89 -9.30 14.66
N ILE A 306 -3.98 -9.07 15.60
CA ILE A 306 -4.06 -7.98 16.58
C ILE A 306 -2.78 -7.16 16.53
N ALA A 307 -2.90 -5.84 16.51
CA ALA A 307 -1.83 -4.91 16.80
C ALA A 307 -2.32 -3.92 17.85
N SER A 308 -1.99 -4.14 19.11
CA SER A 308 -2.55 -3.35 20.21
C SER A 308 -1.54 -3.07 21.33
N LYS A 309 -1.73 -1.92 21.99
CA LYS A 309 -0.87 -1.40 23.05
C LYS A 309 -1.44 -1.79 24.42
N ASN A 310 -1.30 -3.07 24.76
CA ASN A 310 -1.71 -3.62 26.04
C ASN A 310 -0.64 -4.56 26.60
N ASP A 311 -0.87 -5.04 27.82
CA ASP A 311 -0.16 -6.19 28.37
C ASP A 311 -0.70 -7.49 27.74
N PRO A 312 0.17 -8.40 27.26
CA PRO A 312 -0.26 -9.58 26.50
C PRO A 312 -1.21 -10.50 27.26
N GLU A 313 -0.87 -10.92 28.48
CA GLU A 313 -1.68 -11.91 29.21
C GLU A 313 -3.10 -11.41 29.50
N PRO A 314 -3.30 -10.20 30.07
CA PRO A 314 -4.65 -9.67 30.31
C PRO A 314 -5.46 -9.52 29.02
N ALA A 315 -4.86 -9.01 27.94
CA ALA A 315 -5.55 -8.81 26.67
C ALA A 315 -5.99 -10.13 26.03
N LEU A 316 -5.15 -11.16 26.09
CA LEU A 316 -5.49 -12.50 25.62
C LEU A 316 -6.61 -13.13 26.46
N ALA A 317 -6.61 -12.95 27.78
CA ALA A 317 -7.68 -13.41 28.66
C ALA A 317 -9.01 -12.69 28.37
N ALA A 318 -8.98 -11.39 28.07
CA ALA A 318 -10.18 -10.64 27.68
C ALA A 318 -10.77 -11.16 26.35
N LEU A 319 -9.93 -11.47 25.36
CA LEU A 319 -10.37 -12.10 24.11
C LEU A 319 -10.96 -13.49 24.31
N GLU A 320 -10.45 -14.24 25.28
CA GLU A 320 -11.00 -15.55 25.67
C GLU A 320 -12.36 -15.40 26.36
N HIS A 321 -12.52 -14.43 27.26
CA HIS A 321 -13.80 -14.08 27.87
C HIS A 321 -14.88 -13.77 26.82
N PHE A 322 -14.51 -13.06 25.75
CA PHE A 322 -15.42 -12.76 24.64
C PHE A 322 -15.57 -13.89 23.61
N GLY A 323 -14.84 -15.00 23.76
CA GLY A 323 -14.88 -16.14 22.83
C GLY A 323 -14.34 -15.83 21.44
N LEU A 324 -13.38 -14.89 21.35
CA LEU A 324 -12.76 -14.44 20.10
C LEU A 324 -11.28 -14.85 19.97
N ARG A 325 -10.65 -15.32 21.06
CA ARG A 325 -9.20 -15.64 21.10
C ARG A 325 -8.72 -16.47 19.91
N ASP A 326 -9.49 -17.49 19.54
CA ASP A 326 -9.12 -18.43 18.48
C ASP A 326 -9.19 -17.84 17.07
N TYR A 327 -9.83 -16.69 16.87
CA TYR A 327 -9.92 -16.02 15.56
C TYR A 327 -8.62 -15.27 15.21
N PHE A 328 -7.85 -14.86 16.21
CA PHE A 328 -6.69 -14.00 16.05
C PHE A 328 -5.38 -14.79 15.96
N LEU A 329 -4.76 -14.71 14.79
CA LEU A 329 -3.48 -15.33 14.46
C LEU A 329 -2.33 -14.34 14.66
N TYR A 330 -1.20 -14.81 15.19
CA TYR A 330 0.01 -13.98 15.40
C TYR A 330 -0.23 -12.63 16.11
N PRO A 331 -1.03 -12.56 17.20
CA PRO A 331 -1.31 -11.29 17.85
C PRO A 331 -0.04 -10.59 18.33
N GLN A 332 0.10 -9.31 18.00
CA GLN A 332 1.17 -8.42 18.45
C GLN A 332 0.58 -7.49 19.50
N ILE A 333 0.75 -7.86 20.76
CA ILE A 333 0.29 -7.08 21.91
C ILE A 333 1.53 -6.59 22.63
N SER A 334 1.86 -5.31 22.46
CA SER A 334 3.06 -4.72 23.05
C SER A 334 3.00 -3.20 22.99
N TRP A 335 3.90 -2.53 23.71
CA TRP A 335 4.02 -1.07 23.70
C TRP A 335 4.86 -0.51 22.53
N ASN A 336 5.24 -1.36 21.56
CA ASN A 336 5.96 -0.95 20.35
C ASN A 336 5.04 -0.24 19.34
N PRO A 337 5.59 0.43 18.30
CA PRO A 337 4.80 0.99 17.22
C PRO A 337 3.90 -0.04 16.53
N LYS A 338 2.70 0.36 16.11
CA LYS A 338 1.74 -0.56 15.47
C LYS A 338 2.17 -0.90 14.04
N SER A 339 2.92 -0.03 13.36
CA SER A 339 3.53 -0.36 12.08
C SER A 339 4.51 -1.54 12.14
N ASP A 340 5.32 -1.63 13.20
CA ASP A 340 6.24 -2.74 13.44
C ASP A 340 5.45 -4.02 13.73
N ALA A 341 4.36 -3.92 14.50
CA ALA A 341 3.44 -5.02 14.74
C ALA A 341 2.83 -5.53 13.41
N VAL A 342 2.33 -4.64 12.55
CA VAL A 342 1.81 -4.99 11.22
C VAL A 342 2.89 -5.67 10.36
N ALA A 343 4.12 -5.15 10.37
CA ALA A 343 5.23 -5.75 9.63
C ALA A 343 5.54 -7.18 10.15
N ALA A 344 5.55 -7.36 11.47
CA ALA A 344 5.76 -8.66 12.10
C ALA A 344 4.64 -9.65 11.77
N ILE A 345 3.38 -9.20 11.75
CA ILE A 345 2.22 -10.02 11.34
C ILE A 345 2.35 -10.41 9.86
N ALA A 346 2.68 -9.45 8.98
CA ALA A 346 2.87 -9.70 7.56
C ALA A 346 3.98 -10.74 7.33
N ALA A 347 5.10 -10.62 8.03
CA ALA A 347 6.19 -11.59 7.97
C ALA A 347 5.80 -12.95 8.56
N GLY A 348 5.09 -12.98 9.69
CA GLY A 348 4.65 -14.22 10.35
C GLY A 348 3.62 -15.00 9.54
N LEU A 349 2.77 -14.29 8.80
CA LEU A 349 1.76 -14.88 7.90
C LEU A 349 2.29 -15.12 6.47
N ASP A 350 3.48 -14.63 6.13
CA ASP A 350 4.06 -14.61 4.78
C ASP A 350 3.09 -14.02 3.73
N LEU A 351 2.53 -12.84 4.05
CA LEU A 351 1.57 -12.13 3.20
C LEU A 351 2.00 -10.66 3.02
N GLY A 352 1.74 -10.12 1.83
CA GLY A 352 2.02 -8.71 1.52
C GLY A 352 1.03 -7.76 2.19
N VAL A 353 1.54 -6.65 2.73
CA VAL A 353 0.76 -5.59 3.38
C VAL A 353 -0.24 -4.91 2.42
N ASP A 354 -0.06 -5.05 1.10
CA ASP A 354 -1.01 -4.60 0.08
C ASP A 354 -2.37 -5.35 0.10
N SER A 355 -2.45 -6.41 0.91
CA SER A 355 -3.68 -7.19 1.12
C SER A 355 -4.21 -7.10 2.55
N PHE A 356 -3.73 -6.14 3.34
CA PHE A 356 -4.08 -5.95 4.74
C PHE A 356 -5.04 -4.78 4.91
N ILE A 357 -5.94 -4.91 5.87
CA ILE A 357 -6.72 -3.81 6.42
C ILE A 357 -6.34 -3.66 7.89
N PHE A 358 -6.08 -2.43 8.35
CA PHE A 358 -5.82 -2.12 9.76
C PHE A 358 -6.97 -1.30 10.33
N VAL A 359 -7.50 -1.72 11.48
CA VAL A 359 -8.62 -1.08 12.18
C VAL A 359 -8.14 -0.56 13.53
N ASP A 360 -8.35 0.73 13.77
CA ASP A 360 -7.95 1.40 15.01
C ASP A 360 -8.80 2.66 15.23
N ASP A 361 -9.19 2.97 16.46
CA ASP A 361 -9.97 4.17 16.80
C ASP A 361 -9.12 5.44 16.76
N GLN A 362 -7.83 5.34 17.07
CA GLN A 362 -6.94 6.48 17.18
C GLN A 362 -6.38 6.93 15.81
N PRO A 363 -6.66 8.17 15.38
CA PRO A 363 -6.14 8.70 14.11
C PRO A 363 -4.61 8.69 14.04
N PHE A 364 -3.95 8.85 15.19
CA PHE A 364 -2.49 8.83 15.29
C PHE A 364 -1.92 7.46 14.90
N GLU A 365 -2.45 6.38 15.47
CA GLU A 365 -2.00 5.01 15.18
C GLU A 365 -2.30 4.62 13.72
N ARG A 366 -3.47 5.00 13.19
CA ARG A 366 -3.79 4.81 11.77
C ARG A 366 -2.81 5.55 10.86
N GLY A 367 -2.50 6.81 11.17
CA GLY A 367 -1.54 7.61 10.41
C GLY A 367 -0.13 7.02 10.44
N GLU A 368 0.31 6.52 11.59
CA GLU A 368 1.59 5.85 11.80
C GLU A 368 1.72 4.58 10.93
N VAL A 369 0.71 3.72 10.95
CA VAL A 369 0.67 2.50 10.13
C VAL A 369 0.58 2.81 8.64
N ALA A 370 -0.26 3.77 8.24
CA ALA A 370 -0.41 4.16 6.84
C ALA A 370 0.89 4.77 6.27
N GLN A 371 1.66 5.49 7.09
CA GLN A 371 2.96 6.02 6.73
C GLN A 371 3.99 4.90 6.47
N ALA A 372 4.06 3.93 7.38
CA ALA A 372 5.03 2.84 7.28
C ALA A 372 4.66 1.83 6.16
N HIS A 373 3.36 1.63 5.92
CA HIS A 373 2.83 0.68 4.96
C HIS A 373 1.81 1.34 4.00
N PRO A 374 2.24 2.15 3.01
CA PRO A 374 1.31 2.92 2.17
C PRO A 374 0.35 2.09 1.30
N ALA A 375 0.67 0.81 1.09
CA ALA A 375 -0.18 -0.11 0.33
C ALA A 375 -1.30 -0.74 1.17
N LEU A 376 -1.25 -0.60 2.50
CA LEU A 376 -2.24 -1.13 3.43
C LEU A 376 -3.41 -0.14 3.58
N THR A 377 -4.62 -0.68 3.69
CA THR A 377 -5.83 0.13 3.93
C THR A 377 -6.06 0.32 5.43
N THR A 378 -6.27 1.55 5.88
CA THR A 378 -6.62 1.83 7.29
C THR A 378 -8.09 2.22 7.39
N LEU A 379 -8.75 1.78 8.46
CA LEU A 379 -10.16 2.08 8.76
C LEU A 379 -10.30 2.45 10.24
N THR A 380 -11.30 3.27 10.53
CA THR A 380 -11.79 3.52 11.89
C THR A 380 -12.54 2.31 12.44
N GLU A 381 -12.74 2.29 13.75
CA GLU A 381 -13.58 1.32 14.44
C GLU A 381 -15.05 1.39 14.03
N ILE A 382 -15.52 2.56 13.58
CA ILE A 382 -16.88 2.75 13.06
C ILE A 382 -17.00 2.11 11.66
N GLU A 383 -16.05 2.41 10.77
CA GLU A 383 -16.02 1.85 9.41
C GLU A 383 -15.83 0.33 9.40
N ALA A 384 -15.24 -0.22 10.47
CA ALA A 384 -15.05 -1.67 10.59
C ALA A 384 -16.36 -2.46 10.64
N LEU A 385 -17.48 -1.84 11.03
CA LEU A 385 -18.79 -2.50 11.03
C LEU A 385 -19.31 -2.75 9.61
N ASP A 386 -18.87 -1.95 8.63
CA ASP A 386 -19.26 -2.05 7.22
C ASP A 386 -18.29 -2.95 6.41
N LEU A 387 -17.34 -3.63 7.08
CA LEU A 387 -16.35 -4.49 6.42
C LEU A 387 -16.97 -5.65 5.62
N LEU A 388 -18.19 -6.08 5.94
CA LEU A 388 -18.87 -7.13 5.18
C LEU A 388 -19.25 -6.69 3.77
N ASP A 389 -19.47 -5.39 3.56
CA ASP A 389 -19.85 -4.78 2.28
C ASP A 389 -18.66 -4.07 1.62
N HIS A 390 -17.52 -3.97 2.32
CA HIS A 390 -16.32 -3.36 1.78
C HIS A 390 -15.80 -4.11 0.53
N PRO A 391 -15.47 -3.41 -0.58
CA PRO A 391 -15.07 -4.05 -1.84
C PRO A 391 -13.90 -5.02 -1.73
N MET A 392 -12.89 -4.72 -0.90
CA MET A 392 -11.76 -5.61 -0.67
C MET A 392 -12.16 -6.91 0.07
N CYS A 393 -13.28 -6.91 0.78
CA CYS A 393 -13.78 -8.03 1.57
C CYS A 393 -14.89 -8.83 0.84
N ALA A 394 -15.19 -8.47 -0.42
CA ALA A 394 -16.15 -9.15 -1.29
C ALA A 394 -15.59 -10.46 -1.87
N VAL A 395 -15.05 -11.31 -0.99
CA VAL A 395 -14.48 -12.63 -1.32
C VAL A 395 -15.58 -13.69 -1.23
N PRO A 396 -15.72 -14.58 -2.23
CA PRO A 396 -16.68 -15.68 -2.16
C PRO A 396 -16.40 -16.60 -0.97
N ALA A 397 -17.41 -16.89 -0.15
CA ALA A 397 -17.29 -17.88 0.91
C ALA A 397 -17.29 -19.29 0.29
N THR A 398 -16.18 -20.01 0.47
CA THR A 398 -16.04 -21.43 0.08
C THR A 398 -15.80 -22.29 1.31
N ALA A 399 -16.13 -23.59 1.25
CA ALA A 399 -15.86 -24.52 2.35
C ALA A 399 -14.38 -24.55 2.76
N GLU A 400 -13.49 -24.30 1.80
CA GLU A 400 -12.05 -24.21 2.00
C GLU A 400 -11.62 -22.86 2.59
N SER A 401 -12.27 -21.76 2.19
CA SER A 401 -12.03 -20.43 2.79
C SER A 401 -12.31 -20.44 4.30
N ALA A 402 -13.37 -21.12 4.73
CA ALA A 402 -13.70 -21.30 6.14
C ALA A 402 -12.67 -22.12 6.94
N ARG A 403 -11.81 -22.89 6.27
CA ARG A 403 -10.73 -23.68 6.91
C ARG A 403 -9.40 -22.93 6.98
N ARG A 404 -9.30 -21.76 6.34
CA ARG A 404 -8.02 -21.06 6.17
C ARG A 404 -7.34 -20.75 7.51
N ARG A 405 -8.11 -20.34 8.52
CA ARG A 405 -7.58 -20.07 9.86
C ARG A 405 -6.94 -21.31 10.48
N ALA A 406 -7.60 -22.46 10.43
CA ALA A 406 -7.08 -23.72 10.95
C ALA A 406 -5.75 -24.12 10.28
N LEU A 407 -5.61 -23.88 8.97
CA LEU A 407 -4.36 -24.14 8.24
C LEU A 407 -3.18 -23.31 8.77
N TYR A 408 -3.41 -22.02 9.07
CA TYR A 408 -2.38 -21.15 9.65
C TYR A 408 -2.06 -21.51 11.10
N GLN A 409 -3.05 -21.97 11.88
CA GLN A 409 -2.81 -22.47 13.24
C GLN A 409 -1.93 -23.73 13.22
N ALA A 410 -2.20 -24.67 12.30
CA ALA A 410 -1.37 -25.84 12.10
C ALA A 410 0.07 -25.49 11.64
N GLU A 411 0.23 -24.42 10.84
CA GLU A 411 1.56 -23.91 10.46
C GLU A 411 2.33 -23.34 11.67
N ALA A 412 1.65 -22.57 12.53
CA ALA A 412 2.25 -22.01 13.74
C ALA A 412 2.69 -23.12 14.72
N GLU A 413 1.86 -24.16 14.88
CA GLU A 413 2.21 -25.34 15.68
C GLU A 413 3.45 -26.06 15.12
N ARG A 414 3.50 -26.24 13.78
CA ARG A 414 4.68 -26.79 13.10
C ARG A 414 5.95 -25.95 13.33
N GLY A 415 5.85 -24.63 13.25
CA GLY A 415 6.95 -23.72 13.57
C GLY A 415 7.46 -23.89 15.00
N ALA A 416 6.57 -24.04 15.97
CA ALA A 416 6.95 -24.28 17.36
C ALA A 416 7.67 -25.63 17.56
N VAL A 417 7.28 -26.68 16.84
CA VAL A 417 7.96 -27.98 16.85
C VAL A 417 9.36 -27.88 16.22
N LEU A 418 9.50 -27.18 15.10
CA LEU A 418 10.79 -26.97 14.43
C LEU A 418 11.80 -26.24 15.34
N GLN A 419 11.35 -25.17 16.03
CA GLN A 419 12.20 -24.43 16.98
C GLN A 419 12.69 -25.32 18.13
N ARG A 420 11.84 -26.23 18.63
CA ARG A 420 12.21 -27.21 19.68
C ARG A 420 13.17 -28.28 19.17
N SER A 421 13.20 -28.52 17.85
CA SER A 421 14.01 -29.58 17.23
C SER A 421 15.43 -29.16 16.86
N GLY A 422 15.88 -27.97 17.30
CA GLY A 422 17.27 -27.53 17.15
C GLY A 422 17.68 -27.17 15.71
N GLY A 423 16.73 -26.86 14.82
CA GLY A 423 17.01 -26.24 13.52
C GLY A 423 17.42 -27.16 12.37
N GLN A 424 17.31 -28.50 12.51
CA GLN A 424 17.52 -29.44 11.39
C GLN A 424 16.28 -29.46 10.47
N TYR A 425 16.21 -28.49 9.57
CA TYR A 425 15.03 -28.22 8.75
C TYR A 425 14.59 -29.39 7.85
N HIS A 426 15.53 -30.03 7.15
CA HIS A 426 15.21 -31.14 6.23
C HIS A 426 14.74 -32.40 6.97
N ASP A 427 15.32 -32.73 8.11
CA ASP A 427 14.87 -33.87 8.92
C ASP A 427 13.49 -33.64 9.52
N PHE A 428 13.18 -32.39 9.88
CA PHE A 428 11.84 -32.00 10.26
C PHE A 428 10.84 -32.22 9.11
N LEU A 429 11.16 -31.77 7.88
CA LEU A 429 10.30 -31.97 6.71
C LEU A 429 10.05 -33.46 6.43
N ARG A 430 11.09 -34.31 6.53
CA ARG A 430 10.92 -35.78 6.43
C ARG A 430 9.94 -36.29 7.49
N SER A 431 10.06 -35.82 8.72
CA SER A 431 9.19 -36.23 9.83
C SER A 431 7.73 -35.79 9.67
N CYS A 432 7.47 -34.72 8.90
CA CYS A 432 6.11 -34.27 8.61
C CYS A 432 5.35 -35.27 7.72
N GLY A 433 6.06 -36.07 6.91
CA GLY A 433 5.45 -37.04 6.01
C GLY A 433 4.57 -36.36 4.96
N ILE A 434 5.10 -35.35 4.28
CA ILE A 434 4.35 -34.56 3.29
C ILE A 434 4.02 -35.43 2.08
N VAL A 435 2.75 -35.42 1.67
CA VAL A 435 2.24 -36.15 0.51
C VAL A 435 1.61 -35.17 -0.48
N LEU A 436 2.15 -35.13 -1.69
CA LEU A 436 1.59 -34.44 -2.86
C LEU A 436 0.76 -35.43 -3.68
N THR A 437 -0.53 -35.18 -3.83
CA THR A 437 -1.42 -35.91 -4.75
C THR A 437 -1.64 -35.06 -5.99
N ILE A 438 -1.42 -35.64 -7.17
CA ILE A 438 -1.64 -35.00 -8.47
C ILE A 438 -2.87 -35.64 -9.12
N GLU A 439 -3.88 -34.82 -9.35
CA GLU A 439 -5.20 -35.20 -9.85
C GLU A 439 -5.53 -34.50 -11.17
N ALA A 440 -6.52 -35.01 -11.91
CA ALA A 440 -6.99 -34.40 -13.14
C ALA A 440 -7.85 -33.16 -12.83
N LEU A 441 -7.72 -32.10 -13.65
CA LEU A 441 -8.72 -31.02 -13.63
C LEU A 441 -10.07 -31.56 -14.08
N GLY A 442 -11.09 -31.39 -13.24
CA GLY A 442 -12.46 -31.82 -13.47
C GLY A 442 -13.49 -30.95 -12.74
N PRO A 443 -14.79 -31.26 -12.86
CA PRO A 443 -15.85 -30.44 -12.27
C PRO A 443 -15.72 -30.25 -10.76
N ASP A 444 -15.24 -31.27 -10.04
CA ASP A 444 -15.15 -31.28 -8.58
C ASP A 444 -14.06 -30.35 -8.03
N ASN A 445 -13.05 -30.03 -8.83
CA ASN A 445 -11.91 -29.19 -8.42
C ASN A 445 -11.77 -27.90 -9.25
N ALA A 446 -12.57 -27.71 -10.29
CA ALA A 446 -12.53 -26.54 -11.17
C ALA A 446 -12.72 -25.21 -10.43
N GLU A 447 -13.71 -25.11 -9.53
CA GLU A 447 -13.92 -23.85 -8.80
C GLU A 447 -12.75 -23.49 -7.88
N ARG A 448 -12.06 -24.50 -7.36
CA ARG A 448 -10.88 -24.28 -6.53
C ARG A 448 -9.70 -23.77 -7.35
N VAL A 449 -9.52 -24.29 -8.56
CA VAL A 449 -8.50 -23.80 -9.50
C VAL A 449 -8.79 -22.35 -9.89
N TYR A 450 -10.05 -22.01 -10.16
CA TYR A 450 -10.49 -20.64 -10.38
C TYR A 450 -10.11 -19.74 -9.19
N GLU A 451 -10.51 -20.09 -7.96
CA GLU A 451 -10.20 -19.29 -6.76
C GLU A 451 -8.69 -19.10 -6.56
N LEU A 452 -7.90 -20.16 -6.72
CA LEU A 452 -6.44 -20.11 -6.58
C LEU A 452 -5.80 -19.19 -7.62
N SER A 453 -6.31 -19.19 -8.86
CA SER A 453 -5.82 -18.29 -9.91
C SER A 453 -6.02 -16.82 -9.57
N GLN A 454 -7.08 -16.48 -8.82
CA GLN A 454 -7.36 -15.09 -8.41
C GLN A 454 -6.48 -14.63 -7.24
N ARG A 455 -6.09 -15.54 -6.34
CA ARG A 455 -5.41 -15.18 -5.08
C ARG A 455 -3.89 -15.35 -5.10
N THR A 456 -3.36 -16.11 -6.06
CA THR A 456 -1.93 -16.46 -6.14
C THR A 456 -1.16 -15.45 -7.00
N ASN A 457 -0.19 -14.78 -6.39
CA ASN A 457 0.61 -13.71 -7.03
C ASN A 457 2.09 -14.09 -7.14
N GLN A 458 2.70 -14.54 -6.04
CA GLN A 458 4.16 -14.73 -5.96
C GLN A 458 4.66 -15.94 -6.73
N LEU A 459 3.94 -17.06 -6.66
CA LEU A 459 4.23 -18.30 -7.38
C LEU A 459 3.19 -18.51 -8.48
N ASN A 460 2.93 -17.51 -9.30
CA ASN A 460 2.11 -17.63 -10.51
C ASN A 460 2.99 -17.30 -11.73
N PHE A 461 3.27 -18.32 -12.56
CA PHE A 461 4.28 -18.23 -13.61
C PHE A 461 3.97 -17.16 -14.64
N ARG A 462 2.70 -16.90 -14.92
CA ARG A 462 2.31 -15.90 -15.91
C ARG A 462 1.46 -14.77 -15.35
N GLY A 463 1.10 -14.82 -14.06
CA GLY A 463 0.14 -13.91 -13.46
C GLY A 463 -1.27 -14.08 -14.03
N THR A 464 -1.59 -15.25 -14.58
CA THR A 464 -2.87 -15.50 -15.25
C THR A 464 -4.00 -15.53 -14.23
N ARG A 465 -5.08 -14.82 -14.56
CA ARG A 465 -6.35 -14.85 -13.85
C ARG A 465 -7.36 -15.59 -14.71
N TYR A 466 -7.61 -16.84 -14.39
CA TYR A 466 -8.53 -17.65 -15.17
C TYR A 466 -9.96 -17.21 -14.88
N SER A 467 -10.79 -17.07 -15.93
CA SER A 467 -12.24 -17.08 -15.76
C SER A 467 -12.73 -18.52 -15.52
N ARG A 468 -13.97 -18.67 -15.06
CA ARG A 468 -14.59 -20.01 -14.93
C ARG A 468 -14.64 -20.74 -16.28
N ASP A 469 -14.92 -20.00 -17.36
CA ASP A 469 -14.99 -20.56 -18.71
C ASP A 469 -13.61 -21.05 -19.18
N ASP A 470 -12.54 -20.33 -18.82
CA ASP A 470 -11.17 -20.79 -19.14
C ASP A 470 -10.83 -22.09 -18.40
N VAL A 471 -11.20 -22.22 -17.12
CA VAL A 471 -10.98 -23.44 -16.34
C VAL A 471 -11.80 -24.59 -16.92
N ALA A 472 -13.07 -24.37 -17.28
CA ALA A 472 -13.91 -25.37 -17.92
C ALA A 472 -13.32 -25.84 -19.26
N ALA A 473 -12.80 -24.92 -20.07
CA ALA A 473 -12.14 -25.25 -21.33
C ALA A 473 -10.89 -26.12 -21.13
N LEU A 474 -10.11 -25.86 -20.07
CA LEU A 474 -8.95 -26.67 -19.70
C LEU A 474 -9.36 -28.07 -19.18
N ALA A 475 -10.45 -28.17 -18.43
CA ALA A 475 -10.98 -29.45 -17.94
C ALA A 475 -11.42 -30.35 -19.11
N GLU A 476 -11.98 -29.76 -20.17
CA GLU A 476 -12.36 -30.44 -21.41
C GLU A 476 -11.15 -30.83 -22.29
N GLY A 477 -9.93 -30.40 -21.93
CA GLY A 477 -8.71 -30.66 -22.69
C GLY A 477 -8.65 -29.92 -24.03
N LYS A 478 -9.34 -28.78 -24.15
CA LYS A 478 -9.27 -27.94 -25.36
C LYS A 478 -7.82 -27.51 -25.62
N LYS A 479 -7.42 -27.49 -26.89
CA LYS A 479 -6.04 -27.21 -27.37
C LYS A 479 -4.99 -28.25 -26.95
N GLY A 480 -5.39 -29.48 -26.61
CA GLY A 480 -4.44 -30.56 -26.27
C GLY A 480 -3.81 -30.44 -24.88
N MET A 481 -4.23 -29.44 -24.08
CA MET A 481 -3.68 -29.20 -22.74
C MET A 481 -4.26 -30.17 -21.71
N CYS A 482 -3.44 -30.55 -20.75
CA CYS A 482 -3.80 -31.32 -19.57
C CYS A 482 -3.72 -30.43 -18.32
N GLY A 483 -4.86 -30.19 -17.68
CA GLY A 483 -4.92 -29.56 -16.37
C GLY A 483 -4.57 -30.55 -15.25
N MET A 484 -3.57 -30.22 -14.45
CA MET A 484 -3.15 -30.97 -13.26
C MET A 484 -3.50 -30.17 -12.01
N VAL A 485 -4.17 -30.82 -11.07
CA VAL A 485 -4.54 -30.24 -9.77
C VAL A 485 -3.64 -30.84 -8.70
N LEU A 486 -3.08 -29.98 -7.85
CA LEU A 486 -2.12 -30.36 -6.83
C LEU A 486 -2.79 -30.29 -5.46
N HIS A 487 -2.98 -31.44 -4.82
CA HIS A 487 -3.47 -31.57 -3.45
C HIS A 487 -2.32 -31.95 -2.52
N CYS A 488 -2.26 -31.40 -1.32
CA CYS A 488 -1.16 -31.69 -0.39
C CYS A 488 -1.69 -31.98 1.00
N SER A 489 -1.07 -32.92 1.71
CA SER A 489 -1.37 -33.25 3.11
C SER A 489 -0.09 -33.64 3.86
N ASP A 490 -0.11 -33.54 5.19
CA ASP A 490 0.94 -34.06 6.06
C ASP A 490 0.34 -34.60 7.38
N ARG A 491 1.18 -34.98 8.35
CA ARG A 491 0.71 -35.51 9.64
C ARG A 491 -0.06 -34.52 10.50
N PHE A 492 0.08 -33.22 10.24
CA PHE A 492 -0.57 -32.14 10.99
C PHE A 492 -1.91 -31.74 10.36
N GLY A 493 -2.16 -32.11 9.10
CA GLY A 493 -3.46 -31.95 8.47
C GLY A 493 -3.43 -31.96 6.96
N ASP A 494 -4.62 -31.77 6.39
CA ASP A 494 -4.81 -31.62 4.96
C ASP A 494 -4.67 -30.13 4.56
N TYR A 495 -3.82 -29.83 3.57
CA TYR A 495 -3.67 -28.49 3.01
C TYR A 495 -4.70 -28.20 1.91
N GLY A 496 -5.45 -29.20 1.47
CA GLY A 496 -6.37 -29.12 0.35
C GLY A 496 -5.64 -28.95 -0.99
N ILE A 497 -6.36 -28.41 -1.97
CA ILE A 497 -5.78 -28.10 -3.29
C ILE A 497 -4.88 -26.87 -3.14
N ILE A 498 -3.58 -27.08 -3.34
CA ILE A 498 -2.50 -26.09 -3.18
C ILE A 498 -2.02 -25.51 -4.50
N GLY A 499 -2.36 -26.08 -5.66
CA GLY A 499 -1.84 -25.58 -6.92
C GLY A 499 -2.45 -26.20 -8.16
N PHE A 500 -2.01 -25.68 -9.31
CA PHE A 500 -2.48 -26.07 -10.63
C PHE A 500 -1.35 -25.96 -11.66
N ALA A 501 -1.37 -26.85 -12.65
CA ALA A 501 -0.48 -26.84 -13.80
C ALA A 501 -1.26 -27.04 -15.10
N ALA A 502 -1.02 -26.20 -16.10
CA ALA A 502 -1.51 -26.39 -17.47
C ALA A 502 -0.36 -26.93 -18.33
N PHE A 503 -0.38 -28.24 -18.61
CA PHE A 503 0.71 -28.94 -19.28
C PHE A 503 0.30 -29.39 -20.68
N ASP A 504 1.13 -29.11 -21.68
CA ASP A 504 1.05 -29.65 -23.02
C ASP A 504 1.97 -30.89 -23.13
N PRO A 505 1.40 -32.11 -23.16
CA PRO A 505 2.19 -33.33 -23.25
C PRO A 505 2.84 -33.55 -24.62
N GLU A 506 2.28 -32.99 -25.70
CA GLU A 506 2.82 -33.16 -27.04
C GLU A 506 4.16 -32.44 -27.17
N ASN A 507 4.21 -31.18 -26.72
CA ASN A 507 5.40 -30.34 -26.79
C ASN A 507 6.28 -30.41 -25.53
N ALA A 508 5.90 -31.21 -24.53
CA ALA A 508 6.53 -31.25 -23.20
C ALA A 508 6.70 -29.84 -22.60
N CYS A 509 5.63 -29.04 -22.69
CA CYS A 509 5.63 -27.63 -22.33
C CYS A 509 4.63 -27.35 -21.20
N LEU A 510 5.11 -26.80 -20.09
CA LEU A 510 4.26 -26.26 -19.04
C LEU A 510 3.89 -24.81 -19.38
N HIS A 511 2.65 -24.59 -19.78
CA HIS A 511 2.17 -23.27 -20.18
C HIS A 511 1.90 -22.37 -18.99
N ASP A 512 1.40 -22.93 -17.89
CA ASP A 512 1.16 -22.16 -16.69
C ASP A 512 1.27 -23.04 -15.45
N PHE A 513 1.66 -22.42 -14.36
CA PHE A 513 1.77 -23.05 -13.06
C PHE A 513 1.52 -22.01 -11.98
N PHE A 514 0.66 -22.36 -11.03
CA PHE A 514 0.55 -21.58 -9.81
C PHE A 514 0.37 -22.45 -8.58
N MET A 515 0.98 -22.00 -7.50
CA MET A 515 1.00 -22.72 -6.22
C MET A 515 0.79 -21.74 -5.06
N SER A 516 0.06 -22.18 -4.05
CA SER A 516 -0.18 -21.42 -2.83
C SER A 516 1.11 -21.27 -2.03
N CYS A 517 1.36 -20.07 -1.49
CA CYS A 517 2.50 -19.80 -0.59
C CYS A 517 2.52 -20.69 0.67
N ARG A 518 1.39 -21.30 1.06
CA ARG A 518 1.30 -22.16 2.26
C ARG A 518 2.13 -23.45 2.20
N VAL A 519 2.62 -23.84 1.02
CA VAL A 519 3.55 -24.98 0.87
C VAL A 519 4.94 -24.55 0.41
N GLN A 520 5.19 -23.24 0.34
CA GLN A 520 6.48 -22.70 -0.04
C GLN A 520 7.56 -23.13 0.96
N ARG A 521 8.78 -23.40 0.46
CA ARG A 521 9.93 -23.94 1.21
C ARG A 521 9.78 -25.38 1.70
N LYS A 522 8.66 -26.05 1.40
CA LYS A 522 8.46 -27.47 1.74
C LYS A 522 8.89 -28.43 0.63
N TYR A 523 9.52 -27.92 -0.43
CA TYR A 523 9.99 -28.68 -1.58
C TYR A 523 8.88 -29.47 -2.33
N VAL A 524 7.63 -29.04 -2.19
CA VAL A 524 6.47 -29.62 -2.91
C VAL A 524 6.61 -29.38 -4.41
N GLU A 525 7.10 -28.21 -4.76
CA GLU A 525 7.43 -27.82 -6.11
C GLU A 525 8.58 -28.65 -6.70
N HIS A 526 9.60 -28.99 -5.90
CA HIS A 526 10.69 -29.88 -6.34
C HIS A 526 10.14 -31.26 -6.70
N ALA A 527 9.32 -31.84 -5.82
CA ALA A 527 8.69 -33.12 -6.06
C ALA A 527 7.73 -33.12 -7.24
N PHE A 528 6.96 -32.04 -7.43
CA PHE A 528 6.10 -31.86 -8.61
C PHE A 528 6.91 -31.85 -9.90
N PHE A 529 7.95 -31.01 -9.99
CA PHE A 529 8.77 -30.90 -11.20
C PHE A 529 9.60 -32.16 -11.47
N ASP A 530 10.08 -32.86 -10.45
CA ASP A 530 10.76 -34.16 -10.61
C ASP A 530 9.80 -35.18 -11.21
N ARG A 531 8.57 -35.23 -10.68
CA ARG A 531 7.53 -36.10 -11.23
C ARG A 531 7.14 -35.73 -12.67
N LEU A 532 7.00 -34.44 -12.97
CA LEU A 532 6.70 -33.95 -14.30
C LEU A 532 7.81 -34.31 -15.30
N LYS A 533 9.08 -34.22 -14.90
CA LYS A 533 10.22 -34.65 -15.72
C LYS A 533 10.23 -36.16 -15.96
N ALA A 534 9.87 -36.95 -14.95
CA ALA A 534 9.71 -38.39 -15.12
C ALA A 534 8.60 -38.73 -16.13
N ILE A 535 7.50 -37.98 -16.14
CA ILE A 535 6.41 -38.11 -17.13
C ILE A 535 6.91 -37.74 -18.53
N VAL A 536 7.58 -36.59 -18.68
CA VAL A 536 8.19 -36.13 -19.95
C VAL A 536 9.16 -37.19 -20.52
N ARG A 537 10.04 -37.73 -19.67
CA ARG A 537 10.98 -38.78 -20.03
C ARG A 537 10.27 -40.08 -20.44
N GLY A 538 9.22 -40.47 -19.71
CA GLY A 538 8.41 -41.64 -20.04
C GLY A 538 7.65 -41.50 -21.37
N GLY A 539 7.37 -40.27 -21.80
CA GLY A 539 6.83 -39.94 -23.12
C GLY A 539 7.87 -39.84 -24.24
N GLY A 540 9.15 -40.14 -23.97
CA GLY A 540 10.22 -40.13 -24.97
C GLY A 540 10.82 -38.74 -25.27
N ARG A 541 10.51 -37.73 -24.45
CA ARG A 541 11.05 -36.37 -24.58
C ARG A 541 12.25 -36.19 -23.65
N ASP A 542 13.28 -35.50 -24.13
CA ASP A 542 14.53 -35.27 -23.39
C ASP A 542 14.50 -33.97 -22.58
N ARG A 543 13.59 -33.04 -22.88
CA ARG A 543 13.55 -31.69 -22.32
C ARG A 543 12.12 -31.30 -21.91
N LEU A 544 12.01 -30.65 -20.75
CA LEU A 544 10.79 -29.98 -20.28
C LEU A 544 10.97 -28.47 -20.46
N THR A 545 10.01 -27.81 -21.11
CA THR A 545 9.97 -26.35 -21.22
C THR A 545 8.88 -25.76 -20.34
N VAL A 546 9.06 -24.51 -19.91
CA VAL A 546 8.06 -23.76 -19.14
C VAL A 546 7.96 -22.33 -19.68
N LEU A 547 6.74 -21.80 -19.70
CA LEU A 547 6.47 -20.41 -20.08
C LEU A 547 6.36 -19.54 -18.82
N HIS A 548 7.10 -18.44 -18.80
CA HIS A 548 7.11 -17.48 -17.70
C HIS A 548 6.89 -16.06 -18.22
N ARG A 549 5.98 -15.31 -17.61
CA ARG A 549 5.81 -13.87 -17.85
C ARG A 549 6.19 -13.11 -16.57
N PRO A 550 7.32 -12.37 -16.56
CA PRO A 550 7.69 -11.55 -15.42
C PRO A 550 6.64 -10.48 -15.12
N THR A 551 6.37 -10.26 -13.85
CA THR A 551 5.51 -9.20 -13.31
C THR A 551 6.17 -8.65 -12.04
N GLU A 552 5.73 -7.48 -11.57
CA GLU A 552 6.22 -6.90 -10.30
C GLU A 552 6.04 -7.84 -9.10
N ARG A 553 5.04 -8.74 -9.15
CA ARG A 553 4.60 -9.55 -8.02
C ARG A 553 5.07 -11.00 -8.04
N ASN A 554 5.61 -11.51 -9.15
CA ASN A 554 5.99 -12.93 -9.31
C ASN A 554 7.50 -13.18 -9.43
N GLY A 555 8.35 -12.25 -8.95
CA GLY A 555 9.81 -12.42 -8.96
C GLY A 555 10.32 -13.66 -8.19
N ALA A 556 9.49 -14.26 -7.32
CA ALA A 556 9.82 -15.54 -6.68
C ALA A 556 9.90 -16.72 -7.67
N VAL A 557 9.18 -16.65 -8.79
CA VAL A 557 9.18 -17.69 -9.83
C VAL A 557 10.55 -17.84 -10.47
N THR A 558 11.25 -16.74 -10.77
CA THR A 558 12.57 -16.80 -11.40
C THR A 558 13.57 -17.54 -10.51
N ARG A 559 13.58 -17.23 -9.20
CA ARG A 559 14.44 -17.94 -8.22
C ARG A 559 14.10 -19.43 -8.13
N MET A 560 12.82 -19.77 -8.18
CA MET A 560 12.37 -21.16 -8.17
C MET A 560 12.81 -21.89 -9.44
N LEU A 561 12.70 -21.27 -10.62
CA LEU A 561 13.16 -21.86 -11.88
C LEU A 561 14.67 -22.11 -11.85
N ASP A 562 15.45 -21.15 -11.34
CA ASP A 562 16.89 -21.30 -11.18
C ASP A 562 17.24 -22.47 -10.24
N ASP A 563 16.56 -22.59 -9.09
CA ASP A 563 16.77 -23.66 -8.11
C ASP A 563 16.42 -25.05 -8.66
N LEU A 564 15.38 -25.13 -9.50
CA LEU A 564 15.00 -26.36 -10.22
C LEU A 564 15.92 -26.68 -11.41
N GLY A 565 16.92 -25.84 -11.69
CA GLY A 565 17.90 -26.03 -12.76
C GLY A 565 17.40 -25.68 -14.16
N PHE A 566 16.33 -24.88 -14.28
CA PHE A 566 15.86 -24.39 -15.57
C PHE A 566 16.77 -23.27 -16.08
N ALA A 567 17.14 -23.35 -17.35
CA ALA A 567 17.89 -22.29 -18.03
C ALA A 567 16.97 -21.57 -19.03
N ARG A 568 17.09 -20.26 -19.10
CA ARG A 568 16.39 -19.45 -20.12
C ARG A 568 16.88 -19.84 -21.52
N ILE A 569 15.96 -20.03 -22.45
CA ILE A 569 16.26 -20.28 -23.86
C ILE A 569 15.73 -19.15 -24.74
N ASP A 570 16.58 -18.63 -25.63
CA ASP A 570 16.20 -17.61 -26.59
C ASP A 570 15.62 -18.27 -27.86
N GLY A 571 14.45 -17.82 -28.32
CA GLY A 571 13.91 -18.19 -29.65
C GLY A 571 12.67 -19.09 -29.71
N ALA A 572 11.91 -19.29 -28.64
CA ALA A 572 10.62 -19.99 -28.69
C ALA A 572 9.49 -19.10 -28.16
N ALA A 573 9.09 -18.09 -28.93
CA ALA A 573 7.94 -17.25 -28.62
C ALA A 573 7.14 -16.99 -29.90
N ASP A 574 6.33 -17.97 -30.31
CA ASP A 574 5.27 -17.75 -31.31
C ASP A 574 4.04 -17.03 -30.73
N SER A 575 4.15 -16.42 -29.55
CA SER A 575 3.22 -15.37 -29.13
C SER A 575 3.84 -14.43 -28.09
N VAL A 576 3.91 -13.15 -28.50
CA VAL A 576 3.85 -11.90 -27.72
C VAL A 576 3.92 -12.07 -26.18
N GLU A 577 5.02 -11.59 -25.58
CA GLU A 577 5.24 -11.27 -24.15
C GLU A 577 5.73 -12.35 -23.14
N GLY A 578 6.13 -13.56 -23.55
CA GLY A 578 6.65 -14.60 -22.63
C GLY A 578 8.15 -14.90 -22.74
N GLN A 579 8.80 -15.23 -21.61
CA GLN A 579 10.12 -15.89 -21.55
C GLN A 579 9.93 -17.41 -21.52
N CYS A 580 10.84 -18.15 -22.17
CA CYS A 580 10.84 -19.61 -22.16
C CYS A 580 12.06 -20.13 -21.41
N PHE A 581 11.85 -21.10 -20.54
CA PHE A 581 12.91 -21.77 -19.80
C PHE A 581 12.85 -23.28 -20.08
N ALA A 582 14.00 -23.95 -20.03
CA ALA A 582 14.10 -25.36 -20.30
C ALA A 582 15.03 -26.08 -19.32
N VAL A 583 14.70 -27.32 -18.99
CA VAL A 583 15.57 -28.22 -18.22
C VAL A 583 15.59 -29.59 -18.89
N SER A 584 16.74 -30.26 -18.83
CA SER A 584 16.80 -31.67 -19.24
C SER A 584 15.94 -32.51 -18.30
N SER A 585 15.15 -33.41 -18.87
CA SER A 585 14.34 -34.41 -18.16
C SER A 585 15.18 -35.37 -17.30
N SER A 586 16.51 -35.45 -17.55
CA SER A 586 17.45 -36.29 -16.79
C SER A 586 18.18 -35.57 -15.66
N THR A 587 18.17 -34.23 -15.62
CA THR A 587 18.83 -33.48 -14.54
C THR A 587 18.13 -33.81 -13.21
N PRO A 588 18.84 -34.21 -12.15
CA PRO A 588 18.20 -34.43 -10.85
C PRO A 588 17.71 -33.10 -10.26
N ILE A 589 16.59 -33.13 -9.55
CA ILE A 589 16.12 -31.99 -8.74
C ILE A 589 16.43 -32.34 -7.29
N GLY A 590 17.18 -31.46 -6.61
CA GLY A 590 17.52 -31.65 -5.20
C GLY A 590 16.28 -31.68 -4.31
N GLU A 591 16.35 -32.44 -3.22
CA GLU A 591 15.36 -32.45 -2.13
C GLU A 591 13.93 -32.87 -2.53
N ALA A 592 13.73 -33.35 -3.76
CA ALA A 592 12.44 -33.86 -4.24
C ALA A 592 11.96 -35.08 -3.42
N GLU A 593 12.87 -35.83 -2.80
CA GLU A 593 12.57 -36.99 -1.96
C GLU A 593 11.95 -36.64 -0.60
N LEU A 594 11.97 -35.37 -0.22
CA LEU A 594 11.34 -34.90 1.03
C LEU A 594 9.81 -34.99 0.99
N VAL A 595 9.21 -35.07 -0.21
CA VAL A 595 7.77 -35.13 -0.42
C VAL A 595 7.41 -36.38 -1.21
N SER A 596 6.48 -37.17 -0.67
CA SER A 596 5.95 -38.34 -1.37
C SER A 596 4.93 -37.93 -2.42
N VAL A 597 5.06 -38.39 -3.66
CA VAL A 597 4.13 -38.05 -4.75
C VAL A 597 3.20 -39.22 -5.07
N LYS A 598 1.89 -38.97 -5.04
CA LYS A 598 0.84 -39.86 -5.55
C LYS A 598 0.27 -39.27 -6.83
N LEU A 599 0.14 -40.09 -7.86
CA LEU A 599 -0.47 -39.70 -9.13
C LEU A 599 -1.70 -40.58 -9.37
N GLU A 600 -2.83 -39.98 -9.75
CA GLU A 600 -3.98 -40.77 -10.14
C GLU A 600 -3.69 -41.59 -11.42
N SER A 601 -4.01 -42.87 -11.37
CA SER A 601 -3.63 -43.88 -12.36
C SER A 601 -4.13 -43.58 -13.79
N HIS A 602 -5.26 -42.89 -13.93
CA HIS A 602 -5.83 -42.54 -15.23
C HIS A 602 -5.10 -41.37 -15.93
N LEU A 603 -4.43 -40.49 -15.19
CA LEU A 603 -3.56 -39.45 -15.76
C LEU A 603 -2.32 -40.08 -16.38
N GLU A 604 -1.75 -41.07 -15.68
CA GLU A 604 -0.57 -41.79 -16.12
C GLU A 604 -0.79 -42.50 -17.47
N GLU A 605 -1.97 -43.10 -17.67
CA GLU A 605 -2.36 -43.72 -18.95
C GLU A 605 -2.65 -42.70 -20.05
N ARG A 606 -3.37 -41.62 -19.74
CA ARG A 606 -3.70 -40.55 -20.70
C ARG A 606 -2.42 -39.87 -21.23
N TRP A 607 -1.41 -39.70 -20.37
CA TRP A 607 -0.14 -39.09 -20.73
C TRP A 607 0.82 -40.04 -21.47
N ARG A 608 0.86 -41.33 -21.10
CA ARG A 608 1.59 -42.33 -21.90
C ARG A 608 1.03 -42.45 -23.32
N ARG A 609 -0.30 -42.40 -23.49
CA ARG A 609 -0.95 -42.48 -24.81
C ARG A 609 -0.68 -41.24 -25.67
N ALA A 610 -0.73 -40.05 -25.09
CA ALA A 610 -0.41 -38.79 -25.80
C ALA A 610 1.04 -38.77 -26.31
N GLY A 611 2.00 -39.25 -25.51
CA GLY A 611 3.40 -39.39 -25.94
C GLY A 611 3.62 -40.50 -26.99
N SER A 612 2.88 -41.61 -26.92
CA SER A 612 3.03 -42.73 -27.86
C SER A 612 2.45 -42.47 -29.25
N LEU A 613 1.40 -41.63 -29.37
CA LEU A 613 0.77 -41.32 -30.66
C LEU A 613 1.73 -40.52 -31.58
N SER A 614 2.56 -39.63 -31.01
CA SER A 614 3.59 -38.88 -31.75
C SER A 614 4.73 -39.76 -32.30
N ALA A 615 5.06 -40.87 -31.63
CA ALA A 615 6.11 -41.78 -32.07
C ALA A 615 5.67 -42.71 -33.21
N GLN A 616 4.36 -42.91 -33.40
CA GLN A 616 3.82 -43.74 -34.49
C GLN A 616 3.58 -42.97 -35.80
N GLU A 617 3.46 -41.64 -35.77
CA GLU A 617 3.33 -40.81 -36.98
C GLU A 617 4.68 -40.36 -37.59
N THR A 618 5.79 -40.72 -36.95
CA THR A 618 7.16 -40.41 -37.42
C THR A 618 8.00 -41.65 -37.77
N SER A 619 7.36 -42.83 -37.89
CA SER A 619 7.99 -44.09 -38.33
C SER A 619 7.69 -44.46 -39.77
#